data_AF-A0A9Q0YEB1-F1
#
_entry.id   AF-A0A9Q0YEB1-F1
#
_cell.length_a   1.000
_cell.length_b   1.000
_cell.length_c   1.000
_cell.angle_alpha   90.00
_cell.angle_beta   90.00
_cell.angle_gamma   90.00
#
_symmetry.space_group_name_H-M   'P 1'
#
loop_
_entity.id
_entity.type
_entity.pdbx_description
1 polymer ?
#
loop_
_entity_poly.entity_id
_entity_poly.type
_entity_poly.pdbx_seq_one_letter_code
_entity_poly.pdbx_strand_id
1 'polypeptide(L)'
;MFWQCDYVALFWEWFQVLTDRLTFCNTWAVSQDYALYGLSPPPCNASAQGILTFVSASIKLALWRDRCDIVFRGVGRPADVVLASVRAEVRLRVESDFVRLPRSAFGRRWGTLVSVRADRVVVNL
;
A
#
# COMPACT_ATOMS: atom_id res chain seq x y z
N MET A 1 20.47 6.56 -5.12
CA MET A 1 20.60 5.15 -5.56
C MET A 1 19.55 4.20 -4.94
N PHE A 2 18.89 4.49 -3.80
CA PHE A 2 17.81 3.64 -3.25
C PHE A 2 16.60 3.49 -4.19
N TRP A 3 16.17 4.61 -4.78
CA TRP A 3 14.97 4.71 -5.63
C TRP A 3 15.13 4.07 -7.01
N GLN A 4 16.37 4.01 -7.52
CA GLN A 4 16.70 3.55 -8.87
C GLN A 4 17.05 2.06 -8.92
N CYS A 5 16.81 1.31 -7.84
CA CYS A 5 17.04 -0.13 -7.83
C CYS A 5 15.80 -0.83 -8.39
N ASP A 6 15.98 -1.72 -9.37
CA ASP A 6 14.90 -2.49 -9.99
C ASP A 6 14.02 -3.20 -8.96
N TYR A 7 14.63 -3.69 -7.88
CA TYR A 7 13.91 -4.27 -6.75
C TYR A 7 12.88 -3.30 -6.17
N VAL A 8 13.25 -2.04 -5.94
CA VAL A 8 12.37 -1.01 -5.34
C VAL A 8 11.35 -0.51 -6.37
N ALA A 9 11.73 -0.43 -7.65
CA ALA A 9 10.84 0.01 -8.73
C ALA A 9 9.56 -0.84 -8.81
N LEU A 10 9.68 -2.16 -8.70
CA LEU A 10 8.54 -3.10 -8.71
C LEU A 10 7.44 -2.76 -7.69
N PHE A 11 7.82 -2.29 -6.50
CA PHE A 11 6.85 -1.93 -5.46
C PHE A 11 6.07 -0.67 -5.84
N TRP A 12 6.74 0.29 -6.46
CA TRP A 12 6.13 1.56 -6.84
C TRP A 12 5.33 1.43 -8.13
N GLU A 13 5.70 0.53 -9.04
CA GLU A 13 4.87 0.13 -10.17
C GLU A 13 3.56 -0.52 -9.71
N TRP A 14 3.64 -1.48 -8.77
CA TRP A 14 2.43 -2.06 -8.18
C TRP A 14 1.58 -0.98 -7.46
N PHE A 15 2.22 -0.08 -6.72
CA PHE A 15 1.54 1.01 -6.03
C PHE A 15 0.92 2.03 -7.01
N GLN A 16 1.54 2.28 -8.17
CA GLN A 16 0.98 3.10 -9.24
C GLN A 16 -0.32 2.47 -9.74
N VAL A 17 -0.33 1.17 -10.06
CA VAL A 17 -1.54 0.47 -10.52
C VAL A 17 -2.66 0.55 -9.48
N LEU A 18 -2.32 0.44 -8.18
CA LEU A 18 -3.30 0.62 -7.11
C LEU A 18 -3.83 2.07 -7.06
N THR A 19 -2.95 3.05 -7.23
CA THR A 19 -3.29 4.48 -7.24
C THR A 19 -4.25 4.81 -8.38
N ASP A 20 -3.95 4.36 -9.60
CA ASP A 20 -4.79 4.59 -10.78
C ASP A 20 -6.20 4.04 -10.54
N ARG A 21 -6.30 2.83 -9.95
CA ARG A 21 -7.58 2.20 -9.60
C ARG A 21 -8.36 2.95 -8.53
N LEU A 22 -7.71 3.42 -7.47
CA LEU A 22 -8.38 4.07 -6.34
C LEU A 22 -8.80 5.52 -6.64
N THR A 23 -8.06 6.18 -7.53
CA THR A 23 -8.23 7.61 -7.84
C THR A 23 -8.92 7.86 -9.17
N PHE A 24 -8.98 6.84 -10.05
CA PHE A 24 -9.39 6.98 -11.45
C PHE A 24 -8.58 8.04 -12.22
N CYS A 25 -7.33 8.28 -11.79
CA CYS A 25 -6.45 9.29 -12.34
C CYS A 25 -5.16 8.64 -12.83
N ASN A 26 -4.92 8.71 -14.14
CA ASN A 26 -3.74 8.10 -14.78
C ASN A 26 -2.68 9.14 -15.17
N THR A 27 -2.89 10.41 -14.83
CA THR A 27 -1.97 11.51 -15.15
C THR A 27 -0.99 11.80 -14.02
N TRP A 28 -1.27 11.29 -12.82
CA TRP A 28 -0.37 11.38 -11.68
C TRP A 28 0.56 10.17 -11.66
N ALA A 29 1.85 10.40 -11.39
CA ALA A 29 2.85 9.34 -11.26
C ALA A 29 3.48 9.37 -9.88
N VAL A 30 3.79 8.18 -9.35
CA VAL A 30 4.53 8.03 -8.09
C VAL A 30 5.91 8.67 -8.25
N SER A 31 6.08 9.84 -7.64
CA SER A 31 7.36 10.54 -7.61
C SER A 31 8.19 10.12 -6.40
N GLN A 32 9.50 10.36 -6.48
CA GLN A 32 10.38 10.19 -5.34
C GLN A 32 9.95 11.08 -4.15
N ASP A 33 9.47 12.29 -4.41
CA ASP A 33 8.99 13.20 -3.36
C ASP A 33 7.76 12.67 -2.64
N TYR A 34 6.82 12.08 -3.37
CA TYR A 34 5.67 11.42 -2.77
C TYR A 34 6.11 10.20 -1.97
N ALA A 35 6.95 9.35 -2.55
CA ALA A 35 7.33 8.11 -1.92
C ALA A 35 8.28 8.27 -0.73
N LEU A 36 9.06 9.35 -0.65
CA LEU A 36 9.87 9.65 0.54
C LEU A 36 9.07 10.47 1.55
N TYR A 37 8.44 11.55 1.11
CA TYR A 37 7.91 12.60 2.00
C TYR A 37 6.39 12.73 2.00
N GLY A 38 5.67 12.00 1.13
CA GLY A 38 4.23 12.13 0.96
C GLY A 38 3.79 13.42 0.26
N LEU A 39 4.72 14.11 -0.40
CA LEU A 39 4.45 15.38 -1.10
C LEU A 39 3.77 15.15 -2.44
N SER A 40 3.00 16.14 -2.89
CA SER A 40 2.27 16.12 -4.17
C SER A 40 1.42 14.85 -4.36
N PRO A 41 0.49 14.55 -3.42
CA PRO A 41 -0.38 13.39 -3.54
C PRO A 41 -1.27 13.47 -4.80
N PRO A 42 -1.75 12.32 -5.31
CA PRO A 42 -2.71 12.32 -6.41
C PRO A 42 -3.99 13.05 -5.99
N PRO A 43 -4.66 13.76 -6.91
CA PRO A 43 -5.96 14.36 -6.65
C PRO A 43 -6.98 13.23 -6.39
N CYS A 44 -7.43 13.10 -5.15
CA CYS A 44 -8.36 12.06 -4.74
C CYS A 44 -9.15 12.44 -3.49
N ASN A 45 -10.18 11.66 -3.16
CA ASN A 45 -10.94 11.86 -1.92
C ASN A 45 -10.12 11.44 -0.68
N ALA A 46 -10.53 11.92 0.49
CA ALA A 46 -9.82 11.65 1.75
C ALA A 46 -9.70 10.15 2.10
N SER A 47 -10.66 9.32 1.69
CA SER A 47 -10.60 7.86 1.89
C SER A 47 -9.48 7.24 1.07
N ALA A 48 -9.45 7.53 -0.24
CA ALA A 48 -8.41 7.08 -1.14
C ALA A 48 -7.04 7.57 -0.68
N GLN A 49 -6.91 8.85 -0.32
CA GLN A 49 -5.67 9.41 0.21
C GLN A 49 -5.18 8.65 1.46
N GLY A 50 -6.08 8.39 2.42
CA GLY A 50 -5.75 7.64 3.63
C GLY A 50 -5.28 6.20 3.34
N ILE A 51 -5.92 5.53 2.37
CA ILE A 51 -5.51 4.20 1.90
C ILE A 51 -4.11 4.26 1.28
N LEU A 52 -3.88 5.19 0.35
CA LEU A 52 -2.61 5.35 -0.35
C LEU A 52 -1.46 5.67 0.61
N THR A 53 -1.69 6.56 1.57
CA THR A 53 -0.71 6.85 2.63
C THR A 53 -0.37 5.60 3.44
N PHE A 54 -1.37 4.81 3.83
CA PHE A 54 -1.15 3.59 4.60
C PHE A 54 -0.39 2.52 3.81
N VAL A 55 -0.77 2.29 2.55
CA VAL A 55 -0.07 1.32 1.69
C VAL A 55 1.35 1.78 1.40
N SER A 56 1.57 3.06 1.09
CA SER A 56 2.90 3.64 0.89
C SER A 56 3.78 3.46 2.14
N ALA A 57 3.25 3.72 3.34
CA ALA A 57 3.98 3.47 4.58
C ALA A 57 4.32 1.98 4.78
N SER A 58 3.40 1.09 4.42
CA SER A 58 3.60 -0.36 4.51
C SER A 58 4.71 -0.84 3.56
N ILE A 59 4.76 -0.31 2.33
CA ILE A 59 5.86 -0.55 1.38
C ILE A 59 7.19 -0.09 1.98
N LYS A 60 7.26 1.16 2.47
CA LYS A 60 8.49 1.71 3.07
C LYS A 60 8.99 0.85 4.23
N LEU A 61 8.08 0.42 5.11
CA LEU A 61 8.42 -0.44 6.24
C LEU A 61 8.94 -1.81 5.80
N ALA A 62 8.30 -2.44 4.81
CA ALA A 62 8.73 -3.74 4.29
C ALA A 62 10.12 -3.66 3.65
N LEU A 63 10.35 -2.65 2.79
CA LEU A 63 11.64 -2.39 2.17
C LEU A 63 12.74 -2.10 3.21
N TRP A 64 12.42 -1.31 4.24
CA TRP A 64 13.35 -1.02 5.33
C TRP A 64 13.75 -2.29 6.09
N ARG A 65 12.76 -3.10 6.51
CA ARG A 65 13.00 -4.36 7.21
C ARG A 65 13.86 -5.32 6.40
N ASP A 66 13.55 -5.47 5.11
CA ASP A 66 14.31 -6.34 4.21
C ASP A 66 15.77 -5.91 4.09
N ARG A 67 16.02 -4.59 4.00
CA ARG A 67 17.39 -4.08 4.02
C ARG A 67 18.11 -4.33 5.34
N CYS A 68 17.42 -4.17 6.46
CA CYS A 68 18.01 -4.51 7.76
C CYS A 68 18.40 -5.99 7.80
N ASP A 69 17.55 -6.89 7.28
CA ASP A 69 17.88 -8.32 7.21
C ASP A 69 19.09 -8.59 6.29
N ILE A 70 19.19 -7.91 5.15
CA ILE A 70 20.37 -8.01 4.26
C ILE A 70 21.64 -7.53 4.97
N VAL A 71 21.59 -6.34 5.60
CA VAL A 71 22.77 -5.71 6.20
C VAL A 71 23.24 -6.44 7.46
N PHE A 72 22.31 -6.80 8.35
CA PHE A 72 22.65 -7.34 9.67
C PHE A 72 22.66 -8.87 9.71
N ARG A 73 22.00 -9.54 8.77
CA ARG A 73 21.87 -11.01 8.75
C ARG A 73 22.40 -11.65 7.47
N GLY A 74 22.72 -10.85 6.43
CA GLY A 74 23.12 -11.37 5.13
C GLY A 74 21.99 -12.08 4.38
N VAL A 75 20.73 -11.89 4.80
CA VAL A 75 19.57 -12.58 4.23
C VAL A 75 18.67 -11.57 3.52
N GLY A 76 18.57 -11.68 2.21
CA GLY A 76 17.59 -10.95 1.41
C GLY A 76 16.44 -11.85 0.99
N ARG A 77 15.25 -11.27 0.84
CA ARG A 77 14.08 -11.99 0.30
C ARG A 77 13.81 -11.59 -1.14
N PRO A 78 13.25 -12.49 -1.95
CA PRO A 78 12.72 -12.14 -3.26
C PRO A 78 11.67 -11.02 -3.19
N ALA A 79 11.62 -10.17 -4.22
CA ALA A 79 10.75 -8.99 -4.25
C ALA A 79 9.26 -9.34 -4.13
N ASP A 80 8.83 -10.45 -4.74
CA ASP A 80 7.47 -10.98 -4.68
C ASP A 80 7.08 -11.40 -3.27
N VAL A 81 8.02 -12.00 -2.50
CA VAL A 81 7.79 -12.36 -1.09
C VAL A 81 7.62 -11.12 -0.23
N VAL A 82 8.43 -10.09 -0.45
CA VAL A 82 8.32 -8.83 0.29
C VAL A 82 7.05 -8.09 -0.10
N LEU A 83 6.67 -8.06 -1.38
CA LEU A 83 5.40 -7.50 -1.84
C LEU A 83 4.19 -8.26 -1.27
N ALA A 84 4.27 -9.59 -1.18
CA ALA A 84 3.24 -10.40 -0.53
C ALA A 84 3.08 -10.03 0.96
N SER A 85 4.17 -9.68 1.65
CA SER A 85 4.11 -9.20 3.05
C SER A 85 3.39 -7.86 3.17
N VAL A 86 3.59 -6.94 2.22
CA VAL A 86 2.85 -5.66 2.15
C VAL A 86 1.36 -5.95 1.96
N ARG A 87 0.99 -6.81 1.02
CA ARG A 87 -0.42 -7.19 0.79
C ARG A 87 -1.05 -7.84 2.03
N ALA A 88 -0.30 -8.68 2.73
CA ALA A 88 -0.76 -9.32 3.97
C ALA A 88 -1.01 -8.29 5.07
N GLU A 89 -0.09 -7.34 5.29
CA GLU A 89 -0.26 -6.25 6.26
C GLU A 89 -1.53 -5.43 5.98
N VAL A 90 -1.76 -5.10 4.70
CA VAL A 90 -2.95 -4.34 4.30
C VAL A 90 -4.23 -5.14 4.55
N ARG A 91 -4.24 -6.44 4.21
CA ARG A 91 -5.39 -7.33 4.49
C ARG A 91 -5.67 -7.43 5.99
N LEU A 92 -4.65 -7.70 6.80
CA LEU A 92 -4.78 -7.79 8.26
C LEU A 92 -5.36 -6.49 8.85
N ARG A 93 -4.91 -5.34 8.36
CA ARG A 93 -5.44 -4.06 8.82
C ARG A 93 -6.91 -3.87 8.44
N VAL A 94 -7.28 -4.20 7.21
CA VAL A 94 -8.66 -4.12 6.73
C VAL A 94 -9.56 -5.06 7.52
N GLU A 95 -9.16 -6.30 7.73
CA GLU A 95 -9.91 -7.30 8.50
C GLU A 95 -10.09 -6.86 9.96
N SER A 96 -9.01 -6.36 10.59
CA SER A 96 -9.07 -5.81 11.95
C SER A 96 -10.04 -4.64 12.06
N ASP A 97 -10.00 -3.71 11.10
CA ASP A 97 -10.91 -2.57 11.07
C ASP A 97 -12.36 -2.99 10.72
N PHE A 98 -12.57 -4.07 9.95
CA PHE A 98 -13.90 -4.61 9.65
C PHE A 98 -14.59 -5.15 10.91
N VAL A 99 -13.82 -5.80 11.79
CA VAL A 99 -14.33 -6.32 13.07
C VAL A 99 -14.57 -5.19 14.07
N ARG A 100 -13.68 -4.19 14.12
CA ARG A 100 -13.67 -3.18 15.18
C ARG A 100 -14.54 -1.95 14.89
N LEU A 101 -14.65 -1.53 13.63
CA LEU A 101 -15.29 -0.26 13.28
C LEU A 101 -16.79 -0.45 13.00
N PRO A 102 -17.63 0.55 13.33
CA PRO A 102 -19.01 0.60 12.82
C PRO A 102 -19.02 0.55 11.28
N ARG A 103 -20.01 -0.12 10.69
CA ARG A 103 -20.13 -0.30 9.21
C ARG A 103 -19.98 1.01 8.43
N SER A 104 -20.54 2.10 8.93
CA SER A 104 -20.43 3.43 8.29
C SER A 104 -19.01 4.01 8.35
N ALA A 105 -18.27 3.81 9.43
CA ALA A 105 -16.88 4.24 9.55
C ALA A 105 -15.95 3.35 8.70
N PHE A 106 -16.19 2.04 8.69
CA PHE A 106 -15.48 1.10 7.83
C PHE A 106 -15.67 1.43 6.35
N GLY A 107 -16.91 1.60 5.90
CA GLY A 107 -17.23 1.94 4.51
C GLY A 107 -16.60 3.26 4.07
N ARG A 108 -16.63 4.29 4.93
CA ARG A 108 -15.95 5.57 4.66
C ARG A 108 -14.43 5.46 4.54
N ARG A 109 -13.80 4.48 5.19
CA ARG A 109 -12.34 4.33 5.19
C ARG A 109 -11.85 3.42 4.07
N TRP A 110 -12.52 2.29 3.86
CA TRP A 110 -12.04 1.19 3.04
C TRP A 110 -12.92 0.89 1.82
N GLY A 111 -14.08 1.55 1.67
CA GLY A 111 -15.10 1.19 0.68
C GLY A 111 -14.63 1.22 -0.78
N THR A 112 -13.58 1.96 -1.09
CA THR A 112 -12.96 1.99 -2.43
C THR A 112 -11.97 0.85 -2.68
N LEU A 113 -11.47 0.19 -1.62
CA LEU A 113 -10.49 -0.89 -1.69
C LEU A 113 -11.13 -2.29 -1.52
N VAL A 114 -12.34 -2.37 -0.97
CA VAL A 114 -12.94 -3.64 -0.54
C VAL A 114 -14.30 -3.88 -1.16
N SER A 115 -14.69 -5.15 -1.25
CA SER A 115 -16.08 -5.57 -1.47
C SER A 115 -16.58 -6.40 -0.29
N VAL A 116 -17.84 -6.20 0.12
CA VAL A 116 -18.42 -6.91 1.28
C VAL A 116 -19.38 -8.01 0.79
N ARG A 117 -18.91 -9.24 0.97
CA ARG A 117 -19.47 -10.57 0.71
C ARG A 117 -20.23 -11.26 1.84
N ALA A 118 -21.54 -11.05 2.06
CA ALA A 118 -22.31 -11.81 3.07
C ALA A 118 -21.56 -11.97 4.42
N ASP A 119 -21.15 -10.83 4.99
CA ASP A 119 -20.31 -10.70 6.22
C ASP A 119 -18.83 -11.07 6.11
N ARG A 120 -18.29 -11.27 4.89
CA ARG A 120 -16.85 -11.32 4.63
C ARG A 120 -16.38 -10.10 3.88
N VAL A 121 -15.20 -9.58 4.24
CA VAL A 121 -14.52 -8.53 3.49
C VAL A 121 -13.56 -9.15 2.48
N VAL A 122 -13.63 -8.71 1.22
CA VAL A 122 -12.68 -9.08 0.17
C VAL A 122 -11.87 -7.85 -0.19
N VAL A 123 -10.55 -7.92 -0.02
CA VAL A 123 -9.61 -6.81 -0.29
C VAL A 123 -9.09 -6.92 -1.71
N ASN A 124 -9.27 -5.86 -2.52
CA ASN A 124 -8.90 -5.84 -3.94
C ASN A 124 -7.49 -5.22 -4.11
N LEU A 125 -6.44 -6.03 -3.91
CA LEU A 125 -5.01 -5.64 -4.01
C LEU A 125 -4.27 -6.30 -5.17
#